data_AF-A0A960LLD9-F1
#
_entry.id   AF-A0A960LLD9-F1
#
_cell.length_a   1.000
_cell.length_b   1.000
_cell.length_c   1.000
_cell.angle_alpha   90.00
_cell.angle_beta   90.00
_cell.angle_gamma   90.00
#
_symmetry.space_group_name_H-M   'P 1'
#
loop_
_entity.id
_entity.type
_entity.pdbx_description
1 polymer ?
#
loop_
_entity_poly.entity_id
_entity_poly.type
_entity_poly.pdbx_seq_one_letter_code
_entity_poly.pdbx_strand_id
1 'polypeptide(L)'
;MRDYFIRRLLLVPITLFGLTLLVFLITRFAPGGPLETALMRGTMGQGGESVKSSREDGGSGIDDAAKEALASYYGYDQPALRAYFIWLGVLPRDLHKVQADFEGEATEVELAIPGTNVKAKATREGVLTLTAGDPEALEEWKLRIESSEAVAEKWRRLNRGMEEPELFAPRAVLYQSSFAGVLQGYLGESTKYNEPVWDLMMARFPISIYYGVITMILTYVICIPLGVLKAIKHRTVLDTATSILVFIGYAIPGYVLGALMVVYLGSRLGWFPIMDFVSEDFHTLSFWGKTKDLIHHSVLPLICYMVGSFAFLTMLMKNNLMDSLAADYVRTAAAKGVPYRTAVFRHAFRNSIIPIATTFGQNITLLVAGSLLIEKIFDIDGFGLLSFHAVLERDYTVVMGTLTLGAFLMLLGNVISDVLVALVDPRVSFK
;
A
#
# COMPACT_ATOMS: atom_id res chain seq x y z
N MET A 1 12.18 4.28 -29.90
CA MET A 1 12.51 4.19 -28.46
C MET A 1 11.98 5.39 -27.69
N ARG A 2 12.46 6.62 -27.94
CA ARG A 2 11.96 7.83 -27.25
C ARG A 2 10.43 7.94 -27.29
N ASP A 3 9.82 7.76 -28.45
CA ASP A 3 8.37 7.92 -28.61
C ASP A 3 7.56 6.84 -27.87
N TYR A 4 8.07 5.61 -27.79
CA TYR A 4 7.46 4.55 -26.98
C TYR A 4 7.55 4.87 -25.49
N PHE A 5 8.73 5.27 -24.99
CA PHE A 5 8.88 5.63 -23.59
C PHE A 5 8.03 6.84 -23.22
N ILE A 6 7.91 7.83 -24.11
CA ILE A 6 6.99 8.96 -23.92
C ILE A 6 5.55 8.45 -23.88
N ARG A 7 5.10 7.64 -24.84
CA ARG A 7 3.73 7.07 -24.82
C ARG A 7 3.46 6.27 -23.55
N ARG A 8 4.42 5.44 -23.12
CA ARG A 8 4.32 4.62 -21.91
C ARG A 8 4.24 5.50 -20.66
N LEU A 9 5.10 6.51 -20.55
CA LEU A 9 5.12 7.46 -19.44
C LEU A 9 3.86 8.34 -19.42
N LEU A 10 3.29 8.67 -20.58
CA LEU A 10 1.99 9.34 -20.69
C LEU A 10 0.81 8.43 -20.32
N LEU A 11 0.93 7.11 -20.51
CA LEU A 11 -0.07 6.14 -20.06
C LEU A 11 -0.02 5.92 -18.54
N VAL A 12 1.11 6.14 -17.88
CA VAL A 12 1.25 5.95 -16.42
C VAL A 12 0.20 6.74 -15.63
N PRO A 13 0.02 8.07 -15.80
CA PRO A 13 -1.02 8.82 -15.11
C PRO A 13 -2.44 8.28 -15.36
N ILE A 14 -2.76 7.86 -16.60
CA ILE A 14 -4.07 7.32 -16.95
C ILE A 14 -4.31 5.98 -16.25
N THR A 15 -3.32 5.10 -16.25
CA THR A 15 -3.40 3.80 -15.55
C THR A 15 -3.45 3.98 -14.03
N LEU A 16 -2.69 4.91 -13.47
CA LEU A 16 -2.70 5.23 -12.04
C LEU A 16 -4.07 5.79 -11.63
N PHE A 17 -4.64 6.68 -12.44
CA PHE A 17 -6.01 7.17 -12.23
C PHE A 17 -7.01 6.01 -12.20
N GLY A 18 -6.97 5.11 -13.19
CA GLY A 18 -7.84 3.93 -13.22
C GLY A 18 -7.67 3.01 -12.01
N LEU A 19 -6.43 2.74 -11.59
CA LEU A 19 -6.13 1.91 -10.42
C LEU A 19 -6.57 2.55 -9.12
N THR A 20 -6.30 3.84 -8.93
CA THR A 20 -6.70 4.57 -7.72
C THR A 20 -8.22 4.73 -7.63
N LEU A 21 -8.92 4.93 -8.75
CA LEU A 21 -10.37 4.92 -8.81
C LEU A 21 -10.94 3.55 -8.45
N LEU A 22 -10.34 2.47 -8.97
CA LEU A 22 -10.74 1.11 -8.65
C LEU A 22 -10.53 0.81 -7.15
N VAL A 23 -9.38 1.16 -6.58
CA VAL A 23 -9.11 1.06 -5.14
C VAL A 23 -10.17 1.81 -4.34
N PHE A 24 -10.45 3.07 -4.71
CA PHE A 24 -11.46 3.90 -4.04
C PHE A 24 -12.87 3.31 -4.10
N LEU A 25 -13.29 2.80 -5.26
CA LEU A 25 -14.61 2.20 -5.42
C LEU A 25 -14.72 0.90 -4.60
N ILE A 26 -13.71 0.03 -4.66
CA ILE A 26 -13.70 -1.23 -3.91
C ILE A 26 -13.79 -0.96 -2.42
N THR A 27 -13.00 -0.02 -1.88
CA THR A 27 -13.02 0.28 -0.44
C THR A 27 -14.31 0.97 0.00
N ARG A 28 -14.92 1.80 -0.85
CA ARG A 28 -16.19 2.49 -0.55
C ARG A 28 -17.40 1.57 -0.55
N PHE A 29 -17.40 0.54 -1.40
CA PHE A 29 -18.49 -0.44 -1.51
C PHE A 29 -18.24 -1.74 -0.74
N ALA A 30 -17.09 -1.88 -0.09
CA ALA A 30 -16.82 -3.00 0.79
C ALA A 30 -17.82 -3.01 1.97
N PRO A 31 -18.46 -4.15 2.28
CA PRO A 31 -19.39 -4.25 3.41
C PRO A 31 -18.64 -4.00 4.73
N GLY A 32 -19.31 -3.37 5.71
CA GLY A 32 -18.69 -3.05 7.00
C GLY A 32 -17.85 -1.77 7.00
N GLY A 33 -18.19 -0.80 6.14
CA GLY A 33 -17.45 0.45 5.92
C GLY A 33 -17.07 1.23 7.20
N PRO A 34 -16.20 2.25 7.09
CA PRO A 34 -15.73 3.03 8.24
C PRO A 34 -16.88 3.61 9.07
N LEU A 35 -17.94 4.10 8.41
CA LEU A 35 -19.12 4.65 9.07
C LEU A 35 -19.88 3.57 9.85
N GLU A 36 -20.11 2.41 9.24
CA GLU A 36 -20.81 1.27 9.85
C GLU A 36 -20.02 0.68 11.04
N THR A 37 -18.70 0.63 10.92
CA THR A 37 -17.81 0.14 11.97
C THR A 37 -17.71 1.14 13.11
N ALA A 38 -17.64 2.44 12.81
CA ALA A 38 -17.70 3.47 13.83
C ALA A 38 -19.01 3.35 14.61
N LEU A 39 -20.15 3.29 13.90
CA LEU A 39 -21.48 3.03 14.46
C LEU A 39 -21.49 1.80 15.39
N MET A 40 -21.01 0.65 14.91
CA MET A 40 -20.89 -0.58 15.71
C MET A 40 -19.97 -0.41 16.93
N ARG A 41 -18.83 0.27 16.81
CA ARG A 41 -17.88 0.51 17.92
C ARG A 41 -18.49 1.41 18.98
N GLY A 42 -19.22 2.45 18.60
CA GLY A 42 -19.89 3.31 19.57
C GLY A 42 -21.09 2.65 20.23
N THR A 43 -21.78 1.72 19.56
CA THR A 43 -22.79 0.87 20.21
C THR A 43 -22.17 -0.20 21.14
N MET A 44 -20.98 -0.71 20.81
CA MET A 44 -20.26 -1.70 21.64
C MET A 44 -19.48 -1.07 22.81
N GLY A 45 -18.97 0.15 22.66
CA GLY A 45 -18.23 0.89 23.70
C GLY A 45 -19.10 1.35 24.87
N GLN A 46 -20.42 1.25 24.74
CA GLN A 46 -21.39 1.50 25.82
C GLN A 46 -21.60 0.27 26.72
N GLY A 47 -20.93 -0.86 26.45
CA GLY A 47 -20.98 -2.09 27.24
C GLY A 47 -20.12 -2.10 28.51
N GLY A 48 -19.41 -1.02 28.83
CA GLY A 48 -18.64 -0.85 30.07
C GLY A 48 -18.83 0.54 30.65
N GLU A 49 -19.31 0.60 31.88
CA GLU A 49 -19.67 1.80 32.67
C GLU A 49 -20.96 2.53 32.27
N SER A 50 -22.06 2.08 32.90
CA SER A 50 -23.30 2.83 33.02
C SER A 50 -23.12 4.06 33.93
N VAL A 51 -23.02 5.25 33.34
CA VAL A 51 -23.43 6.49 34.01
C VAL A 51 -24.82 6.88 33.47
N LYS A 52 -25.84 6.71 34.31
CA LYS A 52 -27.20 7.18 34.03
C LYS A 52 -27.22 8.70 34.01
N SER A 53 -27.46 9.30 32.85
CA SER A 53 -28.06 10.63 32.77
C SER A 53 -29.34 10.54 31.96
N SER A 54 -30.45 10.92 32.59
CA SER A 54 -31.78 10.89 32.02
C SER A 54 -31.92 11.99 30.97
N ARG A 55 -32.03 11.59 29.70
CA ARG A 55 -32.64 12.38 28.64
C ARG A 55 -33.38 11.39 27.75
N GLU A 56 -34.70 11.39 27.88
CA GLU A 56 -35.62 10.72 26.96
C GLU A 56 -35.68 11.58 25.69
N ASP A 57 -34.87 11.23 24.70
CA ASP A 57 -35.26 11.36 23.30
C ASP A 57 -34.52 10.29 22.48
N GLY A 58 -35.21 9.69 21.53
CA GLY A 58 -34.83 8.45 20.86
C GLY A 58 -33.56 8.58 20.01
N GLY A 59 -32.54 7.78 20.32
CA GLY A 59 -31.34 7.66 19.48
C GLY A 59 -30.09 7.20 20.23
N SER A 60 -30.16 6.11 21.00
CA SER A 60 -29.02 5.56 21.74
C SER A 60 -28.02 4.84 20.83
N GLY A 61 -27.29 5.62 20.03
CA GLY A 61 -26.03 5.28 19.38
C GLY A 61 -25.08 6.47 19.54
N ILE A 62 -23.91 6.43 18.92
CA ILE A 62 -22.96 7.57 18.84
C ILE A 62 -23.71 8.89 18.66
N ASP A 63 -23.29 9.94 19.39
CA ASP A 63 -23.78 11.30 19.20
C ASP A 63 -23.84 11.60 17.69
N ASP A 64 -25.00 11.97 17.16
CA ASP A 64 -25.22 12.04 15.71
C ASP A 64 -24.21 12.99 15.04
N ALA A 65 -23.72 13.98 15.79
CA ALA A 65 -22.60 14.84 15.41
C ALA A 65 -21.29 14.08 15.13
N ALA A 66 -20.93 13.08 15.94
CA ALA A 66 -19.73 12.28 15.74
C ALA A 66 -19.85 11.31 14.55
N LYS A 67 -21.05 10.76 14.29
CA LYS A 67 -21.32 9.97 13.07
C LYS A 67 -21.12 10.83 11.83
N GLU A 68 -21.64 12.06 11.86
CA GLU A 68 -21.57 12.97 10.74
C GLU A 68 -20.15 13.50 10.50
N ALA A 69 -19.38 13.75 11.57
CA ALA A 69 -17.97 14.11 11.46
C ALA A 69 -17.16 13.03 10.73
N LEU A 70 -17.38 11.75 11.07
CA LEU A 70 -16.75 10.61 10.39
C LEU A 70 -17.23 10.47 8.94
N ALA A 71 -18.52 10.60 8.69
CA ALA A 71 -19.08 10.58 7.35
C ALA A 71 -18.46 11.68 6.46
N SER A 72 -18.28 12.88 7.01
CA SER A 72 -17.63 14.01 6.35
C SER A 72 -16.15 13.74 6.10
N TYR A 73 -15.43 13.12 7.04
CA TYR A 73 -14.02 12.77 6.89
C TYR A 73 -13.79 11.81 5.72
N TYR A 74 -14.63 10.78 5.57
CA TYR A 74 -14.53 9.80 4.48
C TYR A 74 -15.24 10.24 3.18
N GLY A 75 -15.86 11.42 3.16
CA GLY A 75 -16.60 11.93 1.99
C GLY A 75 -17.84 11.10 1.64
N TYR A 76 -18.49 10.51 2.64
CA TYR A 76 -19.79 9.84 2.48
C TYR A 76 -20.95 10.83 2.32
N ASP A 77 -20.77 12.07 2.77
CA ASP A 77 -21.70 13.20 2.64
C ASP A 77 -21.79 13.75 1.20
N GLN A 78 -20.82 13.43 0.35
CA GLN A 78 -20.69 13.94 -1.02
C GLN A 78 -20.82 12.82 -2.07
N PRO A 79 -21.14 13.17 -3.34
CA PRO A 79 -21.15 12.21 -4.43
C PRO A 79 -19.81 11.48 -4.55
N ALA A 80 -19.83 10.18 -4.84
CA ALA A 80 -18.63 9.33 -4.82
C ALA A 80 -17.50 9.86 -5.70
N LEU A 81 -17.82 10.41 -6.88
CA LEU A 81 -16.83 11.02 -7.77
C LEU A 81 -16.16 12.25 -7.16
N ARG A 82 -16.94 13.11 -6.49
CA ARG A 82 -16.40 14.30 -5.81
C ARG A 82 -15.49 13.89 -4.66
N ALA A 83 -15.93 12.93 -3.85
CA ALA A 83 -15.12 12.38 -2.76
C ALA A 83 -13.81 11.74 -3.27
N TYR A 84 -13.85 11.04 -4.41
CA TYR A 84 -12.65 10.52 -5.06
C TYR A 84 -11.67 11.63 -5.47
N PHE A 85 -12.14 12.70 -6.11
CA PHE A 85 -11.27 13.81 -6.51
C PHE A 85 -10.70 14.59 -5.32
N ILE A 86 -11.43 14.66 -4.19
CA ILE A 86 -10.90 15.20 -2.93
C ILE A 86 -9.82 14.27 -2.37
N TRP A 87 -10.08 12.96 -2.29
CA TRP A 87 -9.11 11.98 -1.81
C TRP A 87 -7.84 11.93 -2.69
N LEU A 88 -8.00 12.00 -4.01
CA LEU A 88 -6.88 12.09 -4.95
C LEU A 88 -6.08 13.40 -4.77
N GLY A 89 -6.73 14.47 -4.30
CA GLY A 89 -6.11 15.78 -4.10
C GLY A 89 -6.26 16.74 -5.29
N VAL A 90 -7.19 16.45 -6.21
CA VAL A 90 -7.53 17.35 -7.33
C VAL A 90 -8.50 18.44 -6.89
N LEU A 91 -9.35 18.15 -5.91
CA LEU A 91 -10.26 19.11 -5.28
C LEU A 91 -9.77 19.46 -3.88
N PRO A 92 -10.04 20.69 -3.40
CA PRO A 92 -9.71 21.06 -2.03
C PRO A 92 -10.53 20.22 -1.05
N ARG A 93 -9.87 19.83 0.04
CA ARG A 93 -10.48 19.17 1.19
C ARG A 93 -10.74 20.19 2.28
N ASP A 94 -11.85 20.02 2.96
CA ASP A 94 -12.20 20.79 4.16
C ASP A 94 -11.53 20.08 5.35
N LEU A 95 -10.44 20.66 5.84
CA LEU A 95 -9.71 20.23 7.03
C LEU A 95 -10.25 20.96 8.28
N HIS A 96 -10.08 20.33 9.44
CA HIS A 96 -10.45 20.88 10.75
C HIS A 96 -11.87 21.46 10.81
N LYS A 97 -12.88 20.71 10.39
CA LYS A 97 -14.27 21.17 10.29
C LYS A 97 -14.93 21.30 11.67
N VAL A 98 -15.58 22.44 11.93
CA VAL A 98 -16.50 22.65 13.05
C VAL A 98 -17.86 23.07 12.51
N GLN A 99 -18.92 22.56 13.13
CA GLN A 99 -20.28 22.80 12.69
C GLN A 99 -21.21 23.06 13.87
N ALA A 100 -22.19 23.93 13.67
CA ALA A 100 -23.24 24.20 14.65
C ALA A 100 -24.54 24.62 13.94
N ASP A 101 -25.67 24.19 14.50
CA ASP A 101 -27.00 24.38 13.95
C ASP A 101 -27.62 25.70 14.41
N PHE A 102 -28.33 26.38 13.51
CA PHE A 102 -29.17 27.53 13.86
C PHE A 102 -30.50 27.02 14.42
N GLU A 103 -30.63 26.99 15.75
CA GLU A 103 -31.88 26.58 16.41
C GLU A 103 -33.01 27.61 16.17
N GLY A 104 -34.14 27.16 15.62
CA GLY A 104 -35.34 27.98 15.44
C GLY A 104 -35.14 29.23 14.56
N GLU A 105 -35.37 30.41 15.11
CA GLU A 105 -35.16 31.72 14.44
C GLU A 105 -33.81 32.36 14.77
N ALA A 106 -32.92 31.68 15.49
CA ALA A 106 -31.63 32.25 15.90
C ALA A 106 -30.81 32.74 14.69
N THR A 107 -30.42 34.02 14.72
CA THR A 107 -29.68 34.70 13.65
C THR A 107 -28.16 34.49 13.74
N GLU A 108 -27.67 34.12 14.94
CA GLU A 108 -26.24 33.97 15.26
C GLU A 108 -25.97 32.62 15.96
N VAL A 109 -24.84 32.01 15.64
CA VAL A 109 -24.34 30.79 16.28
C VAL A 109 -22.86 30.95 16.61
N GLU A 110 -22.44 30.50 17.80
CA GLU A 110 -21.03 30.49 18.21
C GLU A 110 -20.35 29.17 17.86
N LEU A 111 -19.20 29.27 17.20
CA LEU A 111 -18.33 28.16 16.82
C LEU A 111 -16.98 28.35 17.52
N ALA A 112 -16.50 27.31 18.21
CA ALA A 112 -15.14 27.30 18.75
C ALA A 112 -14.14 26.94 17.64
N ILE A 113 -13.07 27.74 17.50
CA ILE A 113 -12.03 27.46 16.50
C ILE A 113 -11.08 26.40 17.09
N PRO A 114 -10.94 25.22 16.45
CA PRO A 114 -10.04 24.15 16.90
C PRO A 114 -8.61 24.65 17.09
N GLY A 115 -7.98 24.24 18.19
CA GLY A 115 -6.59 24.62 18.50
C GLY A 115 -6.43 26.03 19.07
N THR A 116 -7.51 26.78 19.25
CA THR A 116 -7.48 28.11 19.88
C THR A 116 -8.55 28.23 20.98
N ASN A 117 -8.39 29.19 21.88
CA ASN A 117 -9.43 29.55 22.86
C ASN A 117 -10.44 30.56 22.31
N VAL A 118 -10.44 30.78 20.99
CA VAL A 118 -11.22 31.82 20.32
C VAL A 118 -12.53 31.24 19.82
N LYS A 119 -13.61 31.99 20.03
CA LYS A 119 -14.94 31.70 19.48
C LYS A 119 -15.25 32.68 18.36
N ALA A 120 -15.78 32.16 17.26
CA ALA A 120 -16.29 32.92 16.14
C ALA A 120 -17.83 32.84 16.14
N LYS A 121 -18.48 33.99 15.94
CA LYS A 121 -19.91 34.08 15.67
C LYS A 121 -20.15 34.03 14.17
N ALA A 122 -21.00 33.12 13.74
CA ALA A 122 -21.50 33.04 12.39
C ALA A 122 -22.95 33.56 12.34
N THR A 123 -23.20 34.54 11.48
CA THR A 123 -24.56 35.04 11.19
C THR A 123 -25.18 34.28 10.03
N ARG A 124 -26.52 34.23 9.94
CA ARG A 124 -27.24 33.63 8.78
C ARG A 124 -26.91 34.26 7.43
N GLU A 125 -26.38 35.49 7.42
CA GLU A 125 -26.00 36.23 6.21
C GLU A 125 -24.58 35.90 5.71
N GLY A 126 -23.84 35.03 6.42
CA GLY A 126 -22.49 34.62 6.02
C GLY A 126 -21.37 35.50 6.58
N VAL A 127 -21.69 36.39 7.52
CA VAL A 127 -20.68 37.22 8.19
C VAL A 127 -20.12 36.45 9.39
N LEU A 128 -18.79 36.31 9.41
CA LEU A 128 -18.03 35.75 10.52
C LEU A 128 -17.47 36.90 11.37
N THR A 129 -17.82 36.97 12.64
CA THR A 129 -17.30 37.97 13.60
C THR A 129 -16.61 37.26 14.75
N LEU A 130 -15.45 37.77 15.20
CA LEU A 130 -14.77 37.23 16.39
C LEU A 130 -15.47 37.70 17.66
N THR A 131 -15.75 36.78 18.59
CA THR A 131 -16.27 37.14 19.91
C THR A 131 -15.17 37.70 20.81
N ALA A 132 -13.94 37.15 20.73
CA ALA A 132 -12.72 37.66 21.37
C ALA A 132 -11.48 36.91 20.84
N GLY A 133 -10.40 37.60 20.44
CA GLY A 133 -9.14 36.98 19.97
C GLY A 133 -8.37 37.83 18.97
N ASP A 134 -7.23 37.31 18.51
CA ASP A 134 -6.39 37.92 17.46
C ASP A 134 -7.06 37.76 16.07
N PRO A 135 -7.24 38.82 15.27
CA PRO A 135 -7.82 38.74 13.92
C PRO A 135 -7.10 37.77 12.99
N GLU A 136 -5.80 37.55 13.19
CA GLU A 136 -4.99 36.62 12.39
C GLU A 136 -5.48 35.17 12.50
N ALA A 137 -6.14 34.81 13.60
CA ALA A 137 -6.66 33.45 13.82
C ALA A 137 -7.78 33.05 12.85
N LEU A 138 -8.34 33.99 12.08
CA LEU A 138 -9.38 33.74 11.08
C LEU A 138 -8.88 33.69 9.64
N GLU A 139 -7.64 34.10 9.35
CA GLU A 139 -7.18 34.28 7.96
C GLU A 139 -7.25 32.97 7.14
N GLU A 140 -7.05 31.84 7.80
CA GLU A 140 -7.08 30.51 7.17
C GLU A 140 -8.46 29.85 7.17
N TRP A 141 -9.43 30.43 7.90
CA TRP A 141 -10.74 29.83 8.17
C TRP A 141 -11.82 30.40 7.25
N LYS A 142 -12.58 29.50 6.63
CA LYS A 142 -13.70 29.84 5.74
C LYS A 142 -15.02 29.44 6.37
N LEU A 143 -16.01 30.31 6.25
CA LEU A 143 -17.39 30.04 6.67
C LEU A 143 -18.22 29.62 5.45
N ARG A 144 -18.97 28.54 5.60
CA ARG A 144 -20.01 28.13 4.66
C ARG A 144 -21.30 27.88 5.43
N ILE A 145 -22.38 28.51 4.97
CA ILE A 145 -23.72 28.28 5.50
C ILE A 145 -24.38 27.23 4.62
N GLU A 146 -24.82 26.15 5.24
CA GLU A 146 -25.56 25.09 4.58
C GLU A 146 -27.04 25.34 4.81
N SER A 147 -27.77 25.53 3.71
CA SER A 147 -29.24 25.64 3.73
C SER A 147 -29.87 24.35 4.27
N SER A 148 -31.06 24.46 4.85
CA SER A 148 -31.84 23.30 5.35
C SER A 148 -31.96 22.17 4.31
N GLU A 149 -32.17 22.51 3.04
CA GLU A 149 -32.25 21.52 1.94
C GLU A 149 -30.92 20.77 1.71
N ALA A 150 -29.78 21.45 1.85
CA ALA A 150 -28.46 20.84 1.68
C ALA A 150 -28.12 19.91 2.84
N VAL A 151 -28.51 20.28 4.06
CA VAL A 151 -28.41 19.42 5.25
C VAL A 151 -29.32 18.20 5.09
N ALA A 152 -30.56 18.38 4.62
CA ALA A 152 -31.48 17.29 4.32
C ALA A 152 -30.90 16.32 3.28
N GLU A 153 -30.31 16.83 2.19
CA GLU A 153 -29.72 15.98 1.15
C GLU A 153 -28.55 15.15 1.69
N LYS A 154 -27.68 15.73 2.52
CA LYS A 154 -26.61 15.00 3.20
C LYS A 154 -27.16 13.93 4.12
N TRP A 155 -28.16 14.26 4.93
CA TRP A 155 -28.80 13.31 5.83
C TRP A 155 -29.39 12.13 5.05
N ARG A 156 -30.13 12.37 3.97
CA ARG A 156 -30.70 11.31 3.11
C ARG A 156 -29.63 10.38 2.52
N ARG A 157 -28.44 10.89 2.19
CA ARG A 157 -27.33 10.08 1.67
C ARG A 157 -26.75 9.15 2.75
N LEU A 158 -26.65 9.64 3.98
CA LEU A 158 -26.08 8.88 5.09
C LEU A 158 -27.07 7.88 5.69
N ASN A 159 -28.35 8.27 5.76
CA ASN A 159 -29.40 7.57 6.51
C ASN A 159 -30.42 6.90 5.58
N ARG A 160 -29.92 6.19 4.58
CA ARG A 160 -30.77 5.53 3.58
C ARG A 160 -31.65 4.46 4.23
N GLY A 161 -32.97 4.67 4.18
CA GLY A 161 -33.95 3.73 4.74
C GLY A 161 -34.40 4.03 6.17
N MET A 162 -33.96 5.15 6.77
CA MET A 162 -34.50 5.67 8.03
C MET A 162 -35.57 6.73 7.77
N GLU A 163 -36.48 6.93 8.73
CA GLU A 163 -37.50 7.98 8.66
C GLU A 163 -36.83 9.36 8.73
N GLU A 164 -37.18 10.23 7.78
CA GLU A 164 -36.61 11.57 7.66
C GLU A 164 -37.12 12.47 8.80
N PRO A 165 -36.24 13.20 9.50
CA PRO A 165 -36.64 14.21 10.47
C PRO A 165 -37.59 15.24 9.88
N GLU A 166 -38.55 15.71 10.69
CA GLU A 166 -39.55 16.69 10.24
C GLU A 166 -38.94 18.05 9.86
N LEU A 167 -37.82 18.42 10.47
CA LEU A 167 -37.16 19.71 10.24
C LEU A 167 -35.64 19.58 10.20
N PHE A 168 -35.02 20.24 9.22
CA PHE A 168 -33.57 20.42 9.16
C PHE A 168 -33.23 21.89 9.42
N ALA A 169 -32.49 22.14 10.51
CA ALA A 169 -31.95 23.47 10.77
C ALA A 169 -30.86 23.81 9.74
N PRO A 170 -30.77 25.07 9.26
CA PRO A 170 -29.59 25.51 8.53
C PRO A 170 -28.38 25.43 9.47
N ARG A 171 -27.19 25.25 8.89
CA ARG A 171 -25.97 24.96 9.64
C ARG A 171 -24.83 25.88 9.24
N ALA A 172 -24.12 26.41 10.22
CA ALA A 172 -22.87 27.12 9.99
C ALA A 172 -21.71 26.12 10.06
N VAL A 173 -20.89 26.08 9.01
CA VAL A 173 -19.71 25.22 8.91
C VAL A 173 -18.46 26.09 8.77
N LEU A 174 -17.57 26.01 9.74
CA LEU A 174 -16.25 26.61 9.71
C LEU A 174 -15.23 25.56 9.33
N TYR A 175 -14.38 25.85 8.34
CA TYR A 175 -13.39 24.89 7.85
C TYR A 175 -12.17 25.57 7.25
N GLN A 176 -11.05 24.84 7.21
CA GLN A 176 -9.87 25.25 6.46
C GLN A 176 -9.83 24.49 5.14
N SER A 177 -9.72 25.19 4.02
CA SER A 177 -9.62 24.54 2.71
C SER A 177 -8.16 24.31 2.34
N SER A 178 -7.74 23.06 2.15
CA SER A 178 -6.40 22.74 1.68
C SER A 178 -6.41 21.64 0.62
N PHE A 179 -5.45 21.68 -0.30
CA PHE A 179 -5.22 20.59 -1.24
C PHE A 179 -4.42 19.50 -0.53
N ALA A 180 -5.13 18.62 0.16
CA ALA A 180 -4.57 17.50 0.91
C ALA A 180 -5.17 16.18 0.40
N GLY A 181 -4.49 15.55 -0.56
CA GLY A 181 -4.82 14.21 -1.03
C GLY A 181 -3.57 13.44 -1.47
N VAL A 182 -3.80 12.29 -2.10
CA VAL A 182 -2.74 11.35 -2.51
C VAL A 182 -1.66 12.03 -3.35
N LEU A 183 -2.04 12.93 -4.27
CA LEU A 183 -1.08 13.63 -5.14
C LEU A 183 -0.15 14.57 -4.38
N GLN A 184 -0.56 15.09 -3.22
CA GLN A 184 0.26 15.93 -2.33
C GLN A 184 0.99 15.11 -1.26
N GLY A 185 0.88 13.78 -1.27
CA GLY A 185 1.46 12.89 -0.26
C GLY A 185 0.61 12.73 1.00
N TYR A 186 -0.59 13.32 1.04
CA TYR A 186 -1.51 13.12 2.16
C TYR A 186 -2.37 11.88 1.92
N LEU A 187 -2.04 10.79 2.60
CA LEU A 187 -2.79 9.53 2.55
C LEU A 187 -3.94 9.45 3.56
N GLY A 188 -4.08 10.47 4.42
CA GLY A 188 -5.03 10.48 5.53
C GLY A 188 -4.41 9.99 6.84
N GLU A 189 -5.26 9.84 7.85
CA GLU A 189 -4.92 9.37 9.19
C GLU A 189 -5.52 7.99 9.44
N SER A 190 -4.74 7.17 10.15
CA SER A 190 -5.19 5.88 10.64
C SER A 190 -6.20 6.07 11.76
N THR A 191 -7.35 5.40 11.67
CA THR A 191 -8.35 5.40 12.74
C THR A 191 -7.99 4.47 13.90
N LYS A 192 -7.02 3.59 13.68
CA LYS A 192 -6.55 2.65 14.69
C LYS A 192 -5.38 3.22 15.50
N TYR A 193 -4.41 3.79 14.80
CA TYR A 193 -3.18 4.32 15.39
C TYR A 193 -3.28 5.83 15.70
N ASN A 194 -4.27 6.54 15.14
CA ASN A 194 -4.40 8.00 15.24
C ASN A 194 -3.13 8.74 14.76
N GLU A 195 -2.46 8.17 13.77
CA GLU A 195 -1.23 8.67 13.17
C GLU A 195 -1.40 8.84 11.66
N PRO A 196 -0.66 9.76 11.02
CA PRO A 196 -0.64 9.88 9.57
C PRO A 196 -0.21 8.57 8.91
N VAL A 197 -0.96 8.14 7.89
CA VAL A 197 -0.67 6.88 7.17
C VAL A 197 0.71 6.91 6.52
N TRP A 198 1.16 8.07 6.09
CA TRP A 198 2.50 8.26 5.53
C TRP A 198 3.60 7.86 6.52
N ASP A 199 3.48 8.27 7.79
CA ASP A 199 4.48 8.00 8.82
C ASP A 199 4.51 6.51 9.18
N LEU A 200 3.33 5.90 9.31
CA LEU A 200 3.19 4.45 9.51
C LEU A 200 3.84 3.65 8.38
N MET A 201 3.68 4.10 7.14
CA MET A 201 4.27 3.48 5.96
C MET A 201 5.79 3.68 5.92
N MET A 202 6.28 4.89 6.17
CA MET A 202 7.72 5.20 6.15
C MET A 202 8.50 4.49 7.24
N ALA A 203 7.90 4.24 8.41
CA ALA A 203 8.53 3.44 9.46
C ALA A 203 8.85 1.99 9.02
N ARG A 204 8.00 1.40 8.17
CA ARG A 204 8.10 -0.01 7.72
C ARG A 204 8.78 -0.18 6.36
N PHE A 205 8.98 0.93 5.65
CA PHE A 205 9.56 0.96 4.30
C PHE A 205 11.00 0.44 4.25
N PRO A 206 11.92 0.82 5.15
CA PRO A 206 13.30 0.33 5.13
C PRO A 206 13.42 -1.19 5.27
N ILE A 207 12.58 -1.80 6.11
CA ILE A 207 12.59 -3.25 6.35
C ILE A 207 12.07 -3.99 5.11
N SER A 208 10.95 -3.52 4.54
CA SER A 208 10.32 -4.15 3.38
C SER A 208 11.17 -4.03 2.12
N ILE A 209 11.78 -2.86 1.89
CA ILE A 209 12.71 -2.66 0.77
C ILE A 209 13.98 -3.47 0.94
N TYR A 210 14.49 -3.64 2.17
CA TYR A 210 15.64 -4.50 2.45
C TYR A 210 15.35 -5.94 2.01
N TYR A 211 14.27 -6.55 2.50
CA TYR A 211 13.95 -7.93 2.14
C TYR A 211 13.67 -8.07 0.65
N GLY A 212 12.87 -7.18 0.07
CA GLY A 212 12.55 -7.29 -1.35
C GLY A 212 13.76 -7.09 -2.27
N VAL A 213 14.64 -6.11 -2.01
CA VAL A 213 15.85 -5.86 -2.83
C VAL A 213 16.86 -6.99 -2.65
N ILE A 214 17.14 -7.41 -1.42
CA ILE A 214 18.13 -8.47 -1.16
C ILE A 214 17.62 -9.81 -1.71
N THR A 215 16.35 -10.16 -1.51
CA THR A 215 15.76 -11.35 -2.13
C THR A 215 15.85 -11.27 -3.66
N MET A 216 15.54 -10.14 -4.28
CA MET A 216 15.63 -9.98 -5.73
C MET A 216 17.06 -10.20 -6.24
N ILE A 217 18.06 -9.60 -5.58
CA ILE A 217 19.47 -9.76 -5.93
C ILE A 217 19.89 -11.24 -5.79
N LEU A 218 19.63 -11.86 -4.64
CA LEU A 218 19.98 -13.27 -4.39
C LEU A 218 19.30 -14.19 -5.40
N THR A 219 18.02 -13.93 -5.69
CA THR A 219 17.23 -14.70 -6.66
C THR A 219 17.91 -14.68 -8.04
N TYR A 220 18.30 -13.51 -8.56
CA TYR A 220 18.97 -13.43 -9.85
C TYR A 220 20.40 -14.01 -9.82
N VAL A 221 21.18 -13.69 -8.78
CA VAL A 221 22.58 -14.14 -8.64
C VAL A 221 22.68 -15.66 -8.52
N ILE A 222 21.70 -16.32 -7.90
CA ILE A 222 21.73 -17.77 -7.70
C ILE A 222 21.00 -18.50 -8.83
N CYS A 223 19.79 -18.07 -9.20
CA CYS A 223 18.93 -18.82 -10.11
C CYS A 223 19.37 -18.72 -11.57
N ILE A 224 19.88 -17.56 -12.02
CA ILE A 224 20.32 -17.40 -13.41
C ILE A 224 21.53 -18.31 -13.69
N PRO A 225 22.63 -18.29 -12.91
CA PRO A 225 23.76 -19.20 -13.13
C PRO A 225 23.37 -20.67 -13.01
N LEU A 226 22.51 -21.02 -12.05
CA LEU A 226 22.01 -22.39 -11.90
C LEU A 226 21.20 -22.83 -13.13
N GLY A 227 20.30 -21.99 -13.63
CA GLY A 227 19.52 -22.25 -14.85
C GLY A 227 20.40 -22.41 -16.09
N VAL A 228 21.42 -21.55 -16.23
CA VAL A 228 22.41 -21.65 -17.30
C VAL A 228 23.20 -22.96 -17.21
N LEU A 229 23.68 -23.32 -16.02
CA LEU A 229 24.41 -24.56 -15.79
C LEU A 229 23.56 -25.80 -16.12
N LYS A 230 22.27 -25.78 -15.76
CA LYS A 230 21.32 -26.86 -16.04
C LYS A 230 21.01 -27.01 -17.53
N ALA A 231 20.92 -25.91 -18.27
CA ALA A 231 20.73 -25.96 -19.72
C ALA A 231 21.98 -26.49 -20.45
N ILE A 232 23.18 -26.01 -20.06
CA ILE A 232 24.44 -26.47 -20.67
C ILE A 232 24.67 -27.96 -20.41
N LYS A 233 24.34 -28.43 -19.20
CA LYS A 233 24.48 -29.84 -18.79
C LYS A 233 23.16 -30.61 -18.87
N HIS A 234 22.30 -30.26 -19.83
CA HIS A 234 21.01 -30.91 -19.98
C HIS A 234 21.16 -32.43 -20.14
N ARG A 235 20.25 -33.21 -19.51
CA ARG A 235 20.25 -34.69 -19.46
C ARG A 235 21.40 -35.33 -18.68
N THR A 236 22.18 -34.56 -17.91
CA THR A 236 23.17 -35.11 -16.98
C THR A 236 22.56 -35.36 -15.60
N VAL A 237 23.24 -36.17 -14.78
CA VAL A 237 22.86 -36.41 -13.37
C VAL A 237 22.76 -35.10 -12.58
N LEU A 238 23.62 -34.11 -12.88
CA LEU A 238 23.55 -32.79 -12.25
C LEU A 238 22.23 -32.08 -12.57
N ASP A 239 21.77 -32.14 -13.82
CA ASP A 239 20.48 -31.55 -14.20
C ASP A 239 19.32 -32.25 -13.48
N THR A 240 19.32 -33.58 -13.43
CA THR A 240 18.27 -34.34 -12.73
C THR A 240 18.27 -34.07 -11.23
N ALA A 241 19.41 -34.17 -10.55
CA ALA A 241 19.52 -33.97 -9.11
C ALA A 241 19.13 -32.56 -8.68
N THR A 242 19.62 -31.53 -9.38
CA THR A 242 19.23 -30.15 -9.09
C THR A 242 17.77 -29.87 -9.45
N SER A 243 17.20 -30.54 -10.45
CA SER A 243 15.76 -30.41 -10.76
C SER A 243 14.91 -30.97 -9.62
N ILE A 244 15.26 -32.14 -9.09
CA ILE A 244 14.57 -32.74 -7.94
C ILE A 244 14.61 -31.77 -6.75
N LEU A 245 15.79 -31.22 -6.42
CA LEU A 245 15.93 -30.24 -5.34
C LEU A 245 15.07 -28.99 -5.56
N VAL A 246 15.09 -28.45 -6.79
CA VAL A 246 14.27 -27.30 -7.18
C VAL A 246 12.77 -27.60 -7.02
N PHE A 247 12.30 -28.77 -7.45
CA PHE A 247 10.89 -29.14 -7.35
C PHE A 247 10.45 -29.45 -5.91
N ILE A 248 11.32 -30.02 -5.08
CA ILE A 248 11.06 -30.18 -3.64
C ILE A 248 10.90 -28.81 -3.00
N GLY A 249 11.81 -27.88 -3.27
CA GLY A 249 11.72 -26.51 -2.76
C GLY A 249 10.44 -25.81 -3.21
N TYR A 250 10.04 -26.01 -4.47
CA TYR A 250 8.79 -25.45 -5.01
C TYR A 250 7.52 -26.00 -4.33
N ALA A 251 7.53 -27.27 -3.92
CA ALA A 251 6.38 -27.89 -3.28
C ALA A 251 6.12 -27.37 -1.85
N ILE A 252 7.11 -26.75 -1.22
CA ILE A 252 7.01 -26.23 0.15
C ILE A 252 6.68 -24.74 0.10
N PRO A 253 5.53 -24.29 0.62
CA PRO A 253 5.24 -22.87 0.73
C PRO A 253 6.31 -22.16 1.59
N GLY A 254 6.74 -20.96 1.19
CA GLY A 254 7.84 -20.25 1.87
C GLY A 254 7.61 -20.02 3.36
N TYR A 255 6.37 -19.76 3.78
CA TYR A 255 6.05 -19.64 5.21
C TYR A 255 6.12 -20.99 5.96
N VAL A 256 5.75 -22.11 5.34
CA VAL A 256 5.89 -23.44 5.95
C VAL A 256 7.36 -23.77 6.13
N LEU A 257 8.17 -23.48 5.11
CA LEU A 257 9.62 -23.62 5.20
C LEU A 257 10.17 -22.75 6.35
N GLY A 258 9.71 -21.51 6.49
CA GLY A 258 10.06 -20.61 7.58
C GLY A 258 9.74 -21.18 8.95
N ALA A 259 8.52 -21.67 9.16
CA ALA A 259 8.11 -22.30 10.42
C ALA A 259 9.01 -23.50 10.79
N LEU A 260 9.35 -24.35 9.80
CA LEU A 260 10.27 -25.46 10.00
C LEU A 260 11.68 -24.96 10.33
N MET A 261 12.19 -23.96 9.62
CA MET A 261 13.52 -23.39 9.85
C MET A 261 13.64 -22.76 11.23
N VAL A 262 12.63 -22.01 11.69
CA VAL A 262 12.58 -21.45 13.04
C VAL A 262 12.63 -22.56 14.09
N VAL A 263 11.86 -23.65 13.93
CA VAL A 263 11.86 -24.76 14.90
C VAL A 263 13.20 -25.50 14.93
N TYR A 264 13.74 -25.87 13.77
CA TYR A 264 14.93 -26.72 13.71
C TYR A 264 16.25 -25.94 13.79
N LEU A 265 16.40 -24.90 12.98
CA LEU A 265 17.65 -24.12 12.89
C LEU A 265 17.71 -23.03 13.97
N GLY A 266 16.57 -22.45 14.33
CA GLY A 266 16.47 -21.46 15.40
C GLY A 266 16.39 -22.11 16.79
N SER A 267 15.23 -22.67 17.13
CA SER A 267 14.94 -23.14 18.50
C SER A 267 15.74 -24.37 18.92
N ARG A 268 15.84 -25.41 18.08
CA ARG A 268 16.53 -26.65 18.47
C ARG A 268 18.05 -26.55 18.39
N LEU A 269 18.58 -26.01 17.29
CA LEU A 269 20.02 -25.94 17.06
C LEU A 269 20.66 -24.65 17.59
N GLY A 270 19.89 -23.58 17.80
CA GLY A 270 20.41 -22.28 18.24
C GLY A 270 21.32 -21.60 17.20
N TRP A 271 21.22 -21.98 15.92
CA TRP A 271 22.12 -21.47 14.89
C TRP A 271 21.73 -20.09 14.38
N PHE A 272 20.43 -19.77 14.40
CA PHE A 272 19.89 -18.53 13.86
C PHE A 272 18.85 -17.93 14.80
N PRO A 273 18.59 -16.62 14.70
CA PRO A 273 17.52 -15.98 15.44
C PRO A 273 16.15 -16.51 15.00
N ILE A 274 15.19 -16.44 15.91
CA ILE A 274 13.81 -16.92 15.68
C ILE A 274 12.86 -15.80 15.27
N MET A 275 13.16 -14.56 15.65
CA MET A 275 12.32 -13.38 15.50
C MET A 275 13.18 -12.11 15.44
N ASP A 276 12.52 -10.99 15.17
CA ASP A 276 13.08 -9.65 15.03
C ASP A 276 13.98 -9.44 13.79
N PHE A 277 14.21 -8.16 13.48
CA PHE A 277 15.07 -7.75 12.37
C PHE A 277 16.55 -7.60 12.77
N VAL A 278 16.80 -7.27 14.03
CA VAL A 278 18.12 -7.03 14.63
C VAL A 278 18.07 -7.37 16.12
N SER A 279 19.23 -7.60 16.74
CA SER A 279 19.33 -7.87 18.18
C SER A 279 19.09 -6.62 19.04
N GLU A 280 18.66 -6.79 20.30
CA GLU A 280 18.40 -5.68 21.23
C GLU A 280 19.63 -4.76 21.45
N ASP A 281 20.84 -5.33 21.41
CA ASP A 281 22.11 -4.62 21.59
C ASP A 281 22.64 -3.99 20.30
N PHE A 282 21.91 -4.05 19.18
CA PHE A 282 22.34 -3.60 17.86
C PHE A 282 22.92 -2.18 17.86
N HIS A 283 22.32 -1.26 18.63
CA HIS A 283 22.79 0.12 18.72
C HIS A 283 24.22 0.25 19.26
N THR A 284 24.64 -0.68 20.12
CA THR A 284 25.95 -0.70 20.77
C THR A 284 27.04 -1.38 19.92
N LEU A 285 26.64 -2.13 18.89
CA LEU A 285 27.57 -2.86 18.03
C LEU A 285 28.37 -1.94 17.11
N SER A 286 29.61 -2.36 16.82
CA SER A 286 30.41 -1.76 15.75
C SER A 286 29.75 -1.93 14.37
N PHE A 287 30.20 -1.19 13.36
CA PHE A 287 29.68 -1.31 11.99
C PHE A 287 29.66 -2.76 11.46
N TRP A 288 30.75 -3.51 11.71
CA TRP A 288 30.83 -4.92 11.31
C TRP A 288 29.94 -5.82 12.17
N GLY A 289 29.79 -5.49 13.46
CA GLY A 289 28.84 -6.17 14.35
C GLY A 289 27.41 -6.02 13.85
N LYS A 290 26.99 -4.79 13.55
CA LYS A 290 25.68 -4.48 12.96
C LYS A 290 25.44 -5.23 11.64
N THR A 291 26.43 -5.26 10.77
CA THR A 291 26.30 -5.97 9.47
C THR A 291 26.14 -7.48 9.67
N LYS A 292 26.93 -8.08 10.57
CA LYS A 292 26.85 -9.51 10.88
C LYS A 292 25.50 -9.85 11.52
N ASP A 293 25.05 -9.03 12.47
CA ASP A 293 23.77 -9.19 13.14
C ASP A 293 22.62 -9.16 12.13
N LEU A 294 22.57 -8.13 11.29
CA LEU A 294 21.58 -7.99 10.24
C LEU A 294 21.56 -9.17 9.26
N ILE A 295 22.74 -9.66 8.84
CA ILE A 295 22.82 -10.84 7.97
C ILE A 295 22.31 -12.07 8.71
N HIS A 296 22.66 -12.24 9.98
CA HIS A 296 22.29 -13.41 10.77
C HIS A 296 20.77 -13.51 10.98
N HIS A 297 20.11 -12.39 11.27
CA HIS A 297 18.65 -12.28 11.37
C HIS A 297 17.94 -12.47 10.02
N SER A 298 18.53 -12.00 8.93
CA SER A 298 17.88 -12.04 7.61
C SER A 298 18.03 -13.35 6.83
N VAL A 299 18.95 -14.25 7.19
CA VAL A 299 19.22 -15.49 6.43
C VAL A 299 17.97 -16.37 6.29
N LEU A 300 17.26 -16.67 7.38
CA LEU A 300 16.09 -17.55 7.31
C LEU A 300 14.93 -16.91 6.54
N PRO A 301 14.52 -15.65 6.83
CA PRO A 301 13.48 -14.99 6.04
C PRO A 301 13.84 -14.88 4.56
N LEU A 302 15.08 -14.53 4.20
CA LEU A 302 15.51 -14.38 2.80
C LEU A 302 15.41 -15.70 2.02
N ILE A 303 15.73 -16.84 2.65
CA ILE A 303 15.53 -18.17 2.05
C ILE A 303 14.05 -18.41 1.78
N CYS A 304 13.17 -18.06 2.74
CA CYS A 304 11.73 -18.23 2.62
C CYS A 304 11.12 -17.34 1.53
N TYR A 305 11.62 -16.10 1.39
CA TYR A 305 11.22 -15.20 0.32
C TYR A 305 11.71 -15.68 -1.05
N MET A 306 12.93 -16.22 -1.11
CA MET A 306 13.54 -16.68 -2.37
C MET A 306 12.92 -17.98 -2.88
N VAL A 307 12.48 -18.90 -2.02
CA VAL A 307 12.07 -20.26 -2.42
C VAL A 307 10.96 -20.27 -3.47
N GLY A 308 10.01 -19.34 -3.40
CA GLY A 308 8.91 -19.22 -4.37
C GLY A 308 9.41 -18.86 -5.78
N SER A 309 10.31 -17.88 -5.87
CA SER A 309 10.90 -17.46 -7.15
C SER A 309 12.02 -18.39 -7.63
N PHE A 310 12.63 -19.16 -6.72
CA PHE A 310 13.80 -19.99 -7.01
C PHE A 310 13.53 -21.00 -8.12
N ALA A 311 12.43 -21.75 -7.99
CA ALA A 311 12.08 -22.77 -8.97
C ALA A 311 11.64 -22.19 -10.30
N PHE A 312 10.78 -21.17 -10.24
CA PHE A 312 10.27 -20.49 -11.42
C PHE A 312 11.41 -19.89 -12.25
N LEU A 313 12.26 -19.05 -11.66
CA LEU A 313 13.31 -18.35 -12.39
C LEU A 313 14.40 -19.30 -12.90
N THR A 314 14.79 -20.31 -12.10
CA THR A 314 15.80 -21.30 -12.51
C THR A 314 15.33 -22.08 -13.75
N MET A 315 14.07 -22.53 -13.75
CA MET A 315 13.49 -23.28 -14.86
C MET A 315 13.19 -22.38 -16.06
N LEU A 316 12.76 -21.14 -15.83
CA LEU A 316 12.57 -20.15 -16.89
C LEU A 316 13.88 -19.89 -17.63
N MET A 317 14.98 -19.63 -16.92
CA MET A 317 16.30 -19.45 -17.52
C MET A 317 16.76 -20.72 -18.26
N LYS A 318 16.58 -21.90 -17.65
CA LYS A 318 16.94 -23.18 -18.28
C LYS A 318 16.21 -23.39 -19.61
N ASN A 319 14.88 -23.25 -19.61
CA ASN A 319 14.04 -23.54 -20.76
C ASN A 319 14.32 -22.55 -21.90
N ASN A 320 14.37 -21.25 -21.60
CA ASN A 320 14.68 -20.24 -22.61
C ASN A 320 16.07 -20.39 -23.20
N LEU A 321 17.06 -20.83 -22.41
CA LEU A 321 18.40 -21.12 -22.92
C LEU A 321 18.42 -22.37 -23.78
N MET A 322 17.72 -23.43 -23.39
CA MET A 322 17.59 -24.63 -24.21
C MET A 322 16.98 -24.33 -25.58
N ASP A 323 15.90 -23.55 -25.62
CA ASP A 323 15.26 -23.13 -26.88
C ASP A 323 16.20 -22.27 -27.73
N SER A 324 16.93 -21.36 -27.08
CA SER A 324 17.92 -20.51 -27.75
C SER A 324 19.10 -21.31 -28.31
N LEU A 325 19.55 -22.36 -27.61
CA LEU A 325 20.63 -23.25 -28.06
C LEU A 325 20.22 -24.12 -29.25
N ALA A 326 18.93 -24.45 -29.37
CA ALA A 326 18.40 -25.21 -30.48
C ALA A 326 18.20 -24.39 -31.78
N ALA A 327 18.36 -23.06 -31.71
CA ALA A 327 18.09 -22.17 -32.82
C ALA A 327 19.17 -22.17 -33.92
N ASP A 328 18.76 -21.91 -35.16
CA ASP A 328 19.61 -21.96 -36.35
C ASP A 328 20.81 -21.01 -36.31
N TYR A 329 20.68 -19.85 -35.65
CA TYR A 329 21.80 -18.91 -35.51
C TYR A 329 22.93 -19.47 -34.63
N VAL A 330 22.61 -20.30 -33.63
CA VAL A 330 23.61 -20.97 -32.79
C VAL A 330 24.28 -22.09 -33.57
N ARG A 331 23.50 -22.90 -34.30
CA ARG A 331 24.04 -23.95 -35.20
C ARG A 331 24.96 -23.36 -36.26
N THR A 332 24.59 -22.23 -36.85
CA THR A 332 25.40 -21.50 -37.84
C THR A 332 26.69 -20.96 -37.23
N ALA A 333 26.64 -20.40 -36.01
CA ALA A 333 27.83 -19.93 -35.31
C ALA A 333 28.80 -21.10 -35.00
N ALA A 334 28.27 -22.23 -34.55
CA ALA A 334 29.07 -23.44 -34.33
C ALA A 334 29.70 -23.96 -35.64
N ALA A 335 28.95 -23.98 -36.75
CA ALA A 335 29.46 -24.37 -38.07
C ALA A 335 30.58 -23.44 -38.59
N LYS A 336 30.56 -22.17 -38.19
CA LYS A 336 31.64 -21.19 -38.46
C LYS A 336 32.87 -21.35 -37.54
N GLY A 337 32.91 -22.37 -36.69
CA GLY A 337 34.03 -22.64 -35.78
C GLY A 337 34.03 -21.82 -34.49
N VAL A 338 32.92 -21.15 -34.14
CA VAL A 338 32.82 -20.41 -32.88
C VAL A 338 32.84 -21.42 -31.70
N PRO A 339 33.70 -21.23 -30.69
CA PRO A 339 33.72 -22.11 -29.51
C PRO A 339 32.36 -22.19 -28.83
N TYR A 340 31.97 -23.38 -28.36
CA TYR A 340 30.65 -23.61 -27.74
C TYR A 340 30.34 -22.62 -26.61
N ARG A 341 31.31 -22.34 -25.73
CA ARG A 341 31.16 -21.33 -24.65
C ARG A 341 30.81 -19.95 -25.19
N THR A 342 31.48 -19.53 -26.25
CA THR A 342 31.22 -18.25 -26.92
C THR A 342 29.83 -18.26 -27.56
N ALA A 343 29.44 -19.36 -28.21
CA ALA A 343 28.10 -19.48 -28.79
C ALA A 343 26.99 -19.39 -27.73
N VAL A 344 27.19 -20.03 -26.58
CA VAL A 344 26.25 -19.98 -25.44
C VAL A 344 26.14 -18.55 -24.89
N PHE A 345 27.23 -17.95 -24.42
CA PHE A 345 27.16 -16.68 -23.68
C PHE A 345 26.98 -15.45 -24.58
N ARG A 346 27.50 -15.47 -25.82
CA ARG A 346 27.44 -14.32 -26.73
C ARG A 346 26.22 -14.34 -27.64
N HIS A 347 25.69 -15.51 -27.98
CA HIS A 347 24.57 -15.63 -28.91
C HIS A 347 23.29 -16.12 -28.22
N ALA A 348 23.31 -17.29 -27.58
CA ALA A 348 22.10 -17.87 -27.01
C ALA A 348 21.59 -17.09 -25.78
N PHE A 349 22.45 -16.88 -24.78
CA PHE A 349 22.10 -16.29 -23.48
C PHE A 349 21.43 -14.91 -23.59
N ARG A 350 21.90 -14.07 -24.52
CA ARG A 350 21.33 -12.74 -24.75
C ARG A 350 19.86 -12.80 -25.18
N ASN A 351 19.48 -13.80 -25.97
CA ASN A 351 18.09 -13.98 -26.38
C ASN A 351 17.27 -14.65 -25.26
N SER A 352 17.91 -15.51 -24.46
CA SER A 352 17.26 -16.23 -23.37
C SER A 352 16.92 -15.37 -22.15
N ILE A 353 17.59 -14.23 -21.96
CA ILE A 353 17.33 -13.33 -20.82
C ILE A 353 16.17 -12.36 -21.07
N ILE A 354 15.67 -12.23 -22.31
CA ILE A 354 14.58 -11.31 -22.66
C ILE A 354 13.30 -11.60 -21.84
N PRO A 355 12.82 -12.86 -21.72
CA PRO A 355 11.64 -13.16 -20.91
C PRO A 355 11.86 -12.86 -19.41
N ILE A 356 13.07 -13.07 -18.91
CA ILE A 356 13.44 -12.77 -17.52
C ILE A 356 13.37 -11.25 -17.28
N ALA A 357 13.96 -10.46 -18.18
CA ALA A 357 13.90 -9.00 -18.14
C ALA A 357 12.46 -8.46 -18.20
N THR A 358 11.58 -9.13 -18.94
CA THR A 358 10.16 -8.77 -19.05
C THR A 358 9.41 -8.94 -17.72
N THR A 359 9.74 -9.98 -16.95
CA THR A 359 9.12 -10.25 -15.63
C THR A 359 9.76 -9.48 -14.48
N PHE A 360 10.83 -8.70 -14.72
CA PHE A 360 11.59 -8.04 -13.66
C PHE A 360 10.71 -7.14 -12.77
N GLY A 361 9.82 -6.37 -13.39
CA GLY A 361 8.94 -5.40 -12.74
C GLY A 361 7.96 -5.99 -11.74
N GLN A 362 7.58 -7.25 -11.92
CA GLN A 362 6.72 -7.96 -10.96
C GLN A 362 7.44 -8.17 -9.61
N ASN A 363 8.79 -8.16 -9.59
CA ASN A 363 9.55 -8.26 -8.35
C ASN A 363 9.54 -6.93 -7.57
N ILE A 364 9.28 -5.79 -8.23
CA ILE A 364 9.18 -4.48 -7.56
C ILE A 364 7.94 -4.43 -6.66
N THR A 365 6.84 -5.07 -7.05
CA THR A 365 5.65 -5.15 -6.19
C THR A 365 5.87 -6.00 -4.95
N LEU A 366 6.81 -6.96 -4.99
CA LEU A 366 7.16 -7.77 -3.82
C LEU A 366 7.76 -6.90 -2.69
N LEU A 367 8.36 -5.75 -3.02
CA LEU A 367 8.92 -4.80 -2.04
C LEU A 367 7.85 -4.22 -1.10
N VAL A 368 6.58 -4.16 -1.53
CA VAL A 368 5.47 -3.58 -0.74
C VAL A 368 4.38 -4.61 -0.43
N ALA A 369 4.12 -5.56 -1.31
CA ALA A 369 3.18 -6.64 -0.98
C ALA A 369 3.74 -7.56 0.12
N GLY A 370 5.07 -7.70 0.19
CA GLY A 370 5.74 -8.53 1.19
C GLY A 370 5.21 -9.97 1.21
N SER A 371 5.41 -10.66 2.32
CA SER A 371 4.75 -11.92 2.59
C SER A 371 4.27 -11.91 4.03
N LEU A 372 3.00 -11.60 4.20
CA LEU A 372 2.34 -11.51 5.51
C LEU A 372 2.61 -12.72 6.42
N LEU A 373 2.70 -13.93 5.84
CA LEU A 373 2.93 -15.15 6.59
C LEU A 373 4.41 -15.32 6.97
N ILE A 374 5.34 -14.90 6.11
CA ILE A 374 6.76 -14.92 6.45
C ILE A 374 7.04 -13.85 7.52
N GLU A 375 6.51 -12.64 7.32
CA GLU A 375 6.62 -11.53 8.28
C GLU A 375 6.07 -11.92 9.66
N LYS A 376 4.90 -12.57 9.71
CA LYS A 376 4.33 -13.04 10.98
C LYS A 376 5.14 -14.15 11.66
N ILE A 377 5.79 -15.02 10.90
CA ILE A 377 6.58 -16.13 11.48
C ILE A 377 7.88 -15.63 12.11
N PHE A 378 8.50 -14.63 11.49
CA PHE A 378 9.78 -14.06 11.91
C PHE A 378 9.62 -12.75 12.71
N ASP A 379 8.40 -12.35 13.03
CA ASP A 379 8.07 -11.09 13.71
C ASP A 379 8.71 -9.85 13.06
N ILE A 380 8.53 -9.73 11.74
CA ILE A 380 9.08 -8.64 10.94
C ILE A 380 7.99 -7.61 10.66
N ASP A 381 8.22 -6.37 11.07
CA ASP A 381 7.33 -5.23 10.82
C ASP A 381 7.44 -4.69 9.38
N GLY A 382 6.97 -5.50 8.42
CA GLY A 382 6.91 -5.14 7.01
C GLY A 382 5.58 -4.53 6.56
N PHE A 383 5.54 -4.13 5.28
CA PHE A 383 4.33 -3.64 4.62
C PHE A 383 3.26 -4.72 4.44
N GLY A 384 3.64 -5.99 4.31
CA GLY A 384 2.71 -7.09 4.17
C GLY A 384 1.87 -7.27 5.43
N LEU A 385 2.53 -7.23 6.59
CA LEU A 385 1.90 -7.31 7.91
C LEU A 385 1.06 -6.05 8.20
N LEU A 386 1.57 -4.85 7.90
CA LEU A 386 0.79 -3.59 8.00
C LEU A 386 -0.51 -3.66 7.19
N SER A 387 -0.41 -4.06 5.91
CA SER A 387 -1.55 -4.15 5.02
C SER A 387 -2.57 -5.18 5.52
N PHE A 388 -2.10 -6.30 6.07
CA PHE A 388 -2.96 -7.32 6.64
C PHE A 388 -3.69 -6.84 7.90
N HIS A 389 -2.98 -6.20 8.83
CA HIS A 389 -3.61 -5.61 10.02
C HIS A 389 -4.62 -4.53 9.65
N ALA A 390 -4.30 -3.67 8.68
CA ALA A 390 -5.23 -2.66 8.19
C ALA A 390 -6.53 -3.27 7.64
N VAL A 391 -6.46 -4.40 6.94
CA VAL A 391 -7.65 -5.13 6.47
C VAL A 391 -8.43 -5.74 7.64
N LEU A 392 -7.76 -6.41 8.57
CA LEU A 392 -8.42 -7.06 9.72
C LEU A 392 -9.08 -6.05 10.66
N GLU A 393 -8.39 -4.95 10.94
CA GLU A 393 -8.84 -3.90 11.86
C GLU A 393 -9.74 -2.87 11.18
N ARG A 394 -9.99 -3.06 9.88
CA ARG A 394 -10.81 -2.20 9.01
C ARG A 394 -10.31 -0.75 8.99
N ASP A 395 -9.00 -0.57 8.96
CA ASP A 395 -8.37 0.72 8.73
C ASP A 395 -8.32 1.02 7.23
N TYR A 396 -9.44 1.53 6.71
CA TYR A 396 -9.60 1.84 5.30
C TYR A 396 -8.58 2.85 4.78
N THR A 397 -8.16 3.81 5.61
CA THR A 397 -7.20 4.83 5.21
C THR A 397 -5.85 4.19 4.91
N VAL A 398 -5.38 3.28 5.79
CA VAL A 398 -4.14 2.53 5.58
C VAL A 398 -4.27 1.58 4.39
N VAL A 399 -5.39 0.85 4.24
CA VAL A 399 -5.63 -0.04 3.08
C VAL A 399 -5.57 0.72 1.77
N MET A 400 -6.22 1.89 1.67
CA MET A 400 -6.17 2.72 0.46
C MET A 400 -4.76 3.22 0.18
N GLY A 401 -4.02 3.62 1.23
CA GLY A 401 -2.62 4.04 1.11
C GLY A 401 -1.70 2.93 0.60
N THR A 402 -1.75 1.74 1.20
CA THR A 402 -0.89 0.62 0.81
C THR A 402 -1.22 0.08 -0.58
N LEU A 403 -2.50 -0.03 -0.95
CA LEU A 403 -2.92 -0.42 -2.29
C LEU A 403 -2.50 0.59 -3.36
N THR A 404 -2.62 1.88 -3.06
CA THR A 404 -2.22 2.95 -3.98
C THR A 404 -0.71 2.97 -4.19
N LEU A 405 0.08 2.80 -3.12
CA LEU A 405 1.53 2.66 -3.24
C LEU A 405 1.91 1.41 -4.04
N GLY A 406 1.27 0.27 -3.77
CA GLY A 406 1.49 -0.96 -4.52
C GLY A 406 1.19 -0.81 -6.02
N ALA A 407 0.08 -0.15 -6.36
CA ALA A 407 -0.29 0.17 -7.74
C ALA A 407 0.74 1.07 -8.42
N PHE A 408 1.22 2.11 -7.72
CA PHE A 408 2.27 3.00 -8.23
C PHE A 408 3.58 2.23 -8.49
N LEU A 409 4.02 1.41 -7.54
CA LEU A 409 5.24 0.60 -7.68
C LEU A 409 5.11 -0.47 -8.77
N MET A 410 3.91 -1.03 -8.99
CA MET A 410 3.66 -1.93 -10.10
C MET A 410 3.86 -1.24 -11.45
N LEU A 411 3.31 -0.03 -11.61
CA LEU A 411 3.50 0.76 -12.82
C LEU A 411 4.97 1.13 -13.04
N LEU A 412 5.66 1.52 -11.97
CA LEU A 412 7.09 1.79 -11.99
C LEU A 412 7.88 0.54 -12.41
N GLY A 413 7.56 -0.62 -11.84
CA GLY A 413 8.16 -1.91 -12.19
C GLY A 413 7.96 -2.28 -13.65
N ASN A 414 6.76 -2.04 -14.19
CA ASN A 414 6.47 -2.27 -15.61
C ASN A 414 7.34 -1.37 -16.51
N VAL A 415 7.50 -0.09 -16.17
CA VAL A 415 8.40 0.82 -16.90
C VAL A 415 9.85 0.34 -16.83
N ILE A 416 10.32 -0.09 -15.65
CA ILE A 416 11.67 -0.64 -15.49
C ILE A 416 11.87 -1.89 -16.35
N SER A 417 10.87 -2.78 -16.41
CA SER A 417 10.92 -3.99 -17.26
C SER A 417 11.06 -3.64 -18.73
N ASP A 418 10.29 -2.66 -19.21
CA ASP A 418 10.37 -2.21 -20.59
C ASP A 418 11.77 -1.64 -20.91
N VAL A 419 12.38 -0.89 -19.98
CA VAL A 419 13.77 -0.41 -20.09
C VAL A 419 14.75 -1.59 -20.16
N LEU A 420 14.63 -2.57 -19.27
CA LEU A 420 15.52 -3.73 -19.24
C LEU A 420 15.42 -4.55 -20.53
N VAL A 421 14.22 -4.76 -21.06
CA VAL A 421 14.01 -5.45 -22.34
C VAL A 421 14.68 -4.69 -23.48
N ALA A 422 14.51 -3.37 -23.54
CA ALA A 422 15.14 -2.52 -24.57
C ALA A 422 16.68 -2.53 -24.50
N LEU A 423 17.25 -2.60 -23.29
CA LEU A 423 18.70 -2.69 -23.08
C LEU A 423 19.25 -4.05 -23.50
N VAL A 424 18.53 -5.13 -23.22
CA VAL A 424 18.93 -6.50 -23.57
C VAL A 424 18.86 -6.70 -25.09
N ASP A 425 17.73 -6.34 -25.72
CA ASP A 425 17.49 -6.49 -27.15
C ASP A 425 17.21 -5.15 -27.86
N PRO A 426 18.24 -4.52 -28.46
CA PRO A 426 18.08 -3.27 -29.21
C PRO A 426 17.31 -3.44 -30.53
N ARG A 427 16.96 -4.67 -30.93
CA ARG A 427 16.10 -4.93 -32.10
C ARG A 427 14.62 -4.76 -31.78
N VAL A 428 14.25 -4.71 -30.50
CA VAL A 428 12.89 -4.41 -30.05
C VAL A 428 12.58 -2.95 -30.38
N SER A 429 12.13 -2.74 -31.61
CA SER A 429 11.54 -1.49 -32.07
C SER A 429 10.09 -1.47 -31.63
N PHE A 430 9.82 -0.92 -30.45
CA PHE A 430 8.48 -0.53 -30.05
C PHE A 430 7.98 0.57 -31.03
N LYS A 431 7.18 0.18 -32.03
CA LYS A 431 6.52 1.10 -32.97
C LYS A 431 5.19 1.58 -32.40
#